data_AF-A0A7K8BCR7-F1
#
_entry.id   AF-A0A7K8BCR7-F1
#
_cell.length_a   1.000
_cell.length_b   1.000
_cell.length_c   1.000
_cell.angle_alpha   90.00
_cell.angle_beta   90.00
_cell.angle_gamma   90.00
#
_symmetry.space_group_name_H-M   'P 1'
#
loop_
_entity.id
_entity.type
_entity.pdbx_description
1 polymer ?
#
loop_
_entity_poly.entity_id
_entity_poly.type
_entity_poly.pdbx_seq_one_letter_code
_entity_poly.pdbx_strand_id
1 'polypeptide(L)'
;AVELRLAGGSSPCAGRVEVKLQGRWGSVADASWDMEDAEVVCRQLGCGSAAGAYSARDRFGAGDGPVSLALVDCDGNEAALWDCEICEPGPNSTHD
;
A
#
# COMPACT_ATOMS: atom_id res chain seq x y z
N ALA A 1 0.38 -16.86 6.29
CA ALA A 1 0.25 -16.36 4.91
C ALA A 1 0.26 -14.85 4.96
N VAL A 2 0.86 -14.21 3.95
CA VAL A 2 0.73 -12.77 3.72
C VAL A 2 -0.50 -12.57 2.85
N GLU A 3 -1.40 -11.65 3.23
CA GLU A 3 -2.61 -11.34 2.46
C GLU A 3 -2.66 -9.83 2.19
N LEU A 4 -3.22 -9.43 1.05
CA LEU A 4 -3.37 -8.04 0.63
C LEU A 4 -4.85 -7.77 0.32
N ARG A 5 -5.37 -6.61 0.72
CA ARG A 5 -6.71 -6.15 0.34
C ARG A 5 -6.81 -4.64 0.22
N LEU A 6 -7.83 -4.18 -0.50
CA LEU A 6 -8.29 -2.80 -0.49
C LEU A 6 -9.53 -2.66 0.39
N ALA A 7 -9.52 -1.66 1.28
CA ALA A 7 -10.59 -1.40 2.24
C ALA A 7 -11.11 0.05 2.16
N GLY A 8 -12.39 0.25 2.46
CA GLY A 8 -12.97 1.61 2.58
C GLY A 8 -13.25 2.34 1.26
N GLY A 9 -13.01 1.72 0.10
CA GLY A 9 -13.41 2.28 -1.20
C GLY A 9 -14.72 1.71 -1.73
N SER A 10 -15.20 2.32 -2.81
CA SER A 10 -16.49 1.99 -3.45
C SER A 10 -16.45 0.80 -4.42
N SER A 11 -15.27 0.21 -4.64
CA SER A 11 -15.09 -0.93 -5.53
C SER A 11 -14.01 -1.88 -5.00
N PRO A 12 -13.95 -3.14 -5.47
CA PRO A 12 -12.88 -4.08 -5.11
C PRO A 12 -11.46 -3.59 -5.47
N CYS A 13 -11.37 -2.61 -6.38
CA CYS A 13 -10.13 -2.06 -6.92
C CYS A 13 -9.85 -0.63 -6.45
N ALA A 14 -10.58 -0.14 -5.45
CA ALA A 14 -10.36 1.16 -4.84
C ALA A 14 -10.41 1.02 -3.33
N GLY A 15 -9.42 1.59 -2.64
CA GLY A 15 -9.42 1.60 -1.17
C GLY A 15 -8.04 1.87 -0.59
N ARG A 16 -8.00 1.94 0.74
CA ARG A 16 -6.80 1.86 1.54
C ARG A 16 -6.16 0.49 1.39
N VAL A 17 -4.86 0.45 1.20
CA VAL A 17 -4.09 -0.78 1.17
C VAL A 17 -3.90 -1.32 2.59
N GLU A 18 -4.33 -2.56 2.80
CA GLU A 18 -4.12 -3.29 4.05
C GLU A 18 -3.41 -4.61 3.79
N VAL A 19 -2.41 -4.91 4.63
CA VAL A 19 -1.61 -6.13 4.57
C VAL A 19 -1.81 -6.93 5.85
N LYS A 20 -1.95 -8.25 5.71
CA LYS A 20 -2.04 -9.18 6.84
C LYS A 20 -0.72 -9.88 7.05
N LEU A 21 -0.05 -9.58 8.16
CA LEU A 21 1.20 -10.22 8.57
C LEU A 21 0.95 -10.98 9.87
N GLN A 22 1.35 -12.25 9.89
CA GLN A 22 1.20 -13.14 11.06
C GLN A 22 -0.23 -13.16 11.64
N GLY A 23 -1.25 -13.06 10.76
CA GLY A 23 -2.66 -13.08 11.16
C GLY A 23 -3.24 -11.74 11.59
N ARG A 24 -2.45 -10.65 11.59
CA ARG A 24 -2.88 -9.30 11.98
C ARG A 24 -2.88 -8.37 10.77
N TRP A 25 -3.95 -7.60 10.62
CA TRP A 25 -4.04 -6.56 9.59
C TRP A 25 -3.35 -5.27 10.07
N GLY A 26 -2.63 -4.62 9.16
CA GLY A 26 -2.18 -3.24 9.28
C GLY A 26 -2.27 -2.52 7.95
N SER A 27 -2.08 -1.21 7.96
CA SER A 27 -2.11 -0.36 6.76
C SER A 27 -0.70 -0.09 6.24
N VAL A 28 -0.59 0.35 4.99
CA VAL A 28 0.64 0.95 4.45
C VAL A 28 0.69 2.43 4.83
N ALA A 29 1.89 2.99 5.07
CA ALA A 29 2.04 4.41 5.38
C ALA A 29 1.78 5.29 4.15
N ASP A 30 1.05 6.40 4.34
CA ASP A 30 0.81 7.40 3.28
C ASP A 30 2.08 8.22 2.93
N ALA A 31 3.15 8.14 3.71
CA ALA A 31 4.29 9.07 3.60
C ALA A 31 5.22 8.82 2.41
N SER A 32 5.28 7.59 1.89
CA SER A 32 5.99 7.24 0.65
C SER A 32 5.06 6.75 -0.45
N TRP A 33 3.74 6.74 -0.21
CA TRP A 33 2.79 6.11 -1.12
C TRP A 33 2.64 6.90 -2.44
N ASP A 34 3.01 6.28 -3.56
CA ASP A 34 2.98 6.89 -4.89
C ASP A 34 2.26 6.04 -5.96
N MET A 35 2.44 6.43 -7.23
CA MET A 35 1.75 5.81 -8.37
C MET A 35 2.32 4.44 -8.68
N GLU A 36 3.62 4.27 -8.49
CA GLU A 36 4.39 3.06 -8.71
C GLU A 36 3.96 1.99 -7.69
N ASP A 37 3.83 2.37 -6.42
CA ASP A 37 3.24 1.53 -5.38
C ASP A 37 1.82 1.07 -5.74
N ALA A 38 1.00 2.02 -6.20
CA ALA A 38 -0.38 1.76 -6.59
C ALA A 38 -0.47 0.80 -7.79
N GLU A 39 0.43 0.94 -8.77
CA GLU A 39 0.49 0.07 -9.95
C GLU A 39 0.79 -1.38 -9.54
N VAL A 40 1.76 -1.59 -8.64
CA VAL A 40 2.08 -2.91 -8.11
C VAL A 40 0.88 -3.53 -7.40
N VAL A 41 0.20 -2.78 -6.53
CA VAL A 41 -0.98 -3.27 -5.80
C VAL A 41 -2.14 -3.59 -6.73
N CYS A 42 -2.47 -2.70 -7.66
CA CYS A 42 -3.56 -2.94 -8.61
C CYS A 42 -3.29 -4.17 -9.47
N ARG A 43 -2.04 -4.36 -9.93
CA ARG A 43 -1.65 -5.53 -10.71
C ARG A 43 -1.70 -6.81 -9.88
N GLN A 44 -1.17 -6.78 -8.66
CA GLN A 44 -1.16 -7.92 -7.74
C GLN A 44 -2.58 -8.41 -7.39
N LEU A 45 -3.53 -7.48 -7.27
CA LEU A 45 -4.94 -7.79 -7.00
C LEU A 45 -5.76 -8.11 -8.26
N GLY A 46 -5.17 -8.03 -9.45
CA GLY A 46 -5.87 -8.28 -10.72
C GLY A 46 -6.82 -7.16 -11.14
N CYS A 47 -6.61 -5.94 -10.65
CA CYS A 47 -7.39 -4.74 -10.97
C CYS A 47 -6.94 -4.03 -12.25
N GLY A 48 -5.83 -4.45 -12.86
CA GLY A 48 -5.21 -3.77 -13.99
C GLY A 48 -4.26 -2.68 -13.54
N SER A 49 -4.17 -1.59 -14.32
CA SER A 49 -3.34 -0.43 -13.97
C SER A 49 -4.02 0.50 -12.98
N ALA A 50 -3.22 1.17 -12.17
CA ALA A 50 -3.69 2.13 -11.19
C ALA A 50 -4.30 3.36 -11.86
N ALA A 51 -5.42 3.83 -11.30
CA ALA A 51 -6.05 5.08 -11.74
C ALA A 51 -5.46 6.32 -11.03
N GLY A 52 -4.71 6.10 -9.94
CA GLY A 52 -4.08 7.14 -9.15
C GLY A 52 -3.64 6.65 -7.78
N ALA A 53 -2.69 7.36 -7.20
CA ALA A 53 -2.25 7.22 -5.81
C ALA A 53 -2.93 8.29 -4.95
N TYR A 54 -3.44 7.89 -3.80
CA TYR A 54 -4.15 8.81 -2.91
C TYR A 54 -3.83 8.52 -1.45
N SER A 55 -3.73 9.58 -0.64
CA SER A 55 -3.72 9.47 0.82
C SER A 55 -4.90 8.62 1.30
N ALA A 56 -4.59 7.48 1.92
CA ALA A 56 -5.59 6.52 2.35
C ALA A 56 -6.51 7.13 3.41
N ARG A 57 -5.94 7.92 4.34
CA ARG A 57 -6.70 8.59 5.38
C ARG A 57 -7.71 9.61 4.83
N ASP A 58 -7.30 10.41 3.84
CA ASP A 58 -8.13 11.49 3.31
C ASP A 58 -9.25 10.98 2.38
N ARG A 59 -9.04 9.84 1.72
CA ARG A 59 -9.99 9.32 0.71
C ARG A 59 -10.79 8.10 1.17
N PHE A 60 -10.21 7.23 1.99
CA PHE A 60 -10.79 5.95 2.37
C PHE A 60 -10.94 5.78 3.89
N GLY A 61 -10.57 6.82 4.66
CA GLY A 61 -10.65 6.84 6.12
C GLY A 61 -9.50 6.09 6.81
N ALA A 62 -9.44 6.23 8.13
CA ALA A 62 -8.46 5.52 8.94
C ALA A 62 -8.76 4.01 8.97
N GLY A 63 -7.71 3.19 8.97
CA GLY A 63 -7.84 1.74 9.16
C GLY A 63 -8.10 1.37 10.63
N ASP A 64 -8.82 0.27 10.84
CA ASP A 64 -9.03 -0.34 12.15
C ASP A 64 -7.83 -1.24 12.51
N GLY A 65 -6.65 -0.65 12.75
CA GLY A 65 -5.46 -1.44 13.06
C GLY A 65 -4.28 -0.61 13.57
N PRO A 66 -3.34 -1.24 14.30
CA PRO A 66 -2.09 -0.60 14.66
C PRO A 66 -1.31 -0.26 13.38
N VAL A 67 -1.01 1.03 13.25
CA VAL A 67 0.15 1.68 12.59
C VAL A 67 0.80 0.91 11.43
N SER A 68 0.82 1.56 10.27
CA SER A 68 1.80 1.46 9.18
C SER A 68 2.84 0.35 9.33
N LEU A 69 2.60 -0.81 8.70
CA LEU A 69 3.49 -1.98 8.82
C LEU A 69 4.80 -1.82 8.03
N ALA A 70 4.86 -0.90 7.06
CA ALA A 70 6.04 -0.55 6.29
C ALA A 70 5.82 0.77 5.52
N LEU A 71 6.90 1.52 5.26
CA LEU A 71 7.02 2.34 4.06
C LEU A 71 7.47 1.40 2.96
N VAL A 72 6.74 1.36 1.87
CA VAL A 72 7.12 0.63 0.66
C VAL A 72 7.58 1.66 -0.37
N ASP A 73 8.52 1.24 -1.19
CA ASP A 73 9.08 2.03 -2.28
C ASP A 73 9.25 1.08 -3.47
N CYS A 74 8.28 1.13 -4.39
CA CYS A 74 8.23 0.28 -5.57
C CYS A 74 8.73 1.02 -6.81
N ASP A 75 9.43 0.32 -7.70
CA ASP A 75 9.75 0.78 -9.06
C ASP A 75 8.53 0.73 -10.00
N GLY A 76 7.46 0.03 -9.61
CA GLY A 76 6.24 -0.16 -10.40
C GLY A 76 6.24 -1.45 -11.25
N ASN A 77 7.35 -2.18 -11.26
CA ASN A 77 7.56 -3.36 -12.08
C ASN A 77 7.54 -4.67 -11.28
N GLU A 78 7.38 -4.61 -9.96
CA GLU A 78 7.34 -5.72 -9.02
C GLU A 78 6.07 -6.56 -9.14
N ALA A 79 6.22 -7.87 -8.97
CA ALA A 79 5.07 -8.78 -9.04
C ALA A 79 4.12 -8.62 -7.85
N ALA A 80 4.65 -8.22 -6.69
CA ALA A 80 3.90 -8.02 -5.47
C ALA A 80 4.51 -6.93 -4.59
N LEU A 81 3.68 -6.34 -3.71
CA LEU A 81 4.04 -5.28 -2.78
C LEU A 81 5.20 -5.62 -1.85
N TRP A 82 5.37 -6.90 -1.50
CA TRP A 82 6.46 -7.37 -0.64
C TRP A 82 7.76 -7.67 -1.41
N ASP A 83 7.77 -7.51 -2.73
CA ASP A 83 8.98 -7.54 -3.55
C ASP A 83 9.59 -6.13 -3.71
N CYS A 84 8.88 -5.08 -3.31
CA CYS A 84 9.36 -3.71 -3.29
C CYS A 84 10.36 -3.48 -2.14
N GLU A 85 11.15 -2.42 -2.25
CA GLU A 85 12.06 -2.04 -1.17
C GLU A 85 11.25 -1.57 0.04
N ILE A 86 11.62 -2.06 1.24
CA ILE A 86 11.02 -1.60 2.49
C ILE A 86 11.91 -0.48 3.01
N CYS A 87 11.39 0.75 2.99
CA CYS A 87 12.10 1.86 3.58
C CYS A 87 11.96 1.78 5.10
N GLU A 88 13.05 1.48 5.81
CA GLU A 88 13.09 1.69 7.25
C GLU A 88 12.88 3.20 7.53
N PRO A 89 12.05 3.60 8.51
CA PRO A 89 11.87 4.99 8.87
C PRO A 89 13.15 5.53 9.55
N GLY A 90 14.16 5.83 8.74
CA GLY A 90 15.37 6.55 9.12
C GLY A 90 15.19 8.05 8.93
N PRO A 91 16.00 8.90 9.59
CA PRO A 91 15.89 10.35 9.50
C PRO A 91 16.23 10.94 8.12
N ASN A 92 16.54 10.11 7.13
CA ASN A 92 17.01 10.53 5.81
C ASN A 92 16.35 9.77 4.64
N SER A 93 15.19 9.15 4.91
CA SER A 93 14.41 8.41 3.93
C SER A 93 13.45 9.36 3.21
N THR A 94 13.99 10.19 2.32
CA THR A 94 13.20 10.99 1.36
C THR A 94 13.47 10.44 -0.04
N HIS A 95 12.42 9.92 -0.68
CA HIS A 95 12.41 9.65 -2.11
C HIS A 95 12.27 11.00 -2.84
N ASP A 96 13.09 11.23 -3.86
CA ASP A 96 13.02 12.40 -4.76
C ASP A 96 12.18 12.03 -5.99
#